data_AF-A0A401WRY3-F1
#
_entry.id   AF-A0A401WRY3-F1
#
_cell.length_a   1.000
_cell.length_b   1.000
_cell.length_c   1.000
_cell.angle_alpha   90.00
_cell.angle_beta   90.00
_cell.angle_gamma   90.00
#
_symmetry.space_group_name_H-M   'P 1'
#
loop_
_entity.id
_entity.type
_entity.pdbx_description
1 polymer ?
#
loop_
_entity_poly.entity_id
_entity_poly.type
_entity_poly.pdbx_seq_one_letter_code
_entity_poly.pdbx_strand_id
1 'polypeptide(L)'
;MSNQMSLTGFEQETVKNMRSQELVLKDARMMAALIVEVTAGWSCDECDITEPEALHWLSHRLQDHLDLLAAHTGVKDAPGWMLPEEVA
;
A
#
# COMPACT_ATOMS: atom_id res chain seq x y z
N MET A 1 8.69 -27.91 -12.53
CA MET A 1 9.79 -26.96 -12.27
C MET A 1 9.12 -25.64 -11.95
N SER A 2 8.99 -25.32 -10.67
CA SER A 2 8.40 -24.06 -10.23
C SER A 2 9.39 -22.95 -10.57
N ASN A 3 9.06 -22.11 -11.54
CA ASN A 3 9.78 -20.86 -11.80
C ASN A 3 9.51 -19.92 -10.60
N GLN A 4 10.15 -20.18 -9.46
CA GLN A 4 10.33 -19.17 -8.44
C GLN A 4 11.39 -18.21 -9.00
N MET A 5 10.95 -17.16 -9.71
CA MET A 5 11.80 -16.00 -9.87
C MET A 5 12.24 -15.58 -8.47
N SER A 6 13.53 -15.65 -8.19
CA SER A 6 14.07 -15.13 -6.95
C SER A 6 13.85 -13.63 -6.94
N LEU A 7 13.07 -13.13 -5.99
CA LEU A 7 12.92 -11.70 -5.77
C LEU A 7 14.30 -11.07 -5.59
N THR A 8 14.51 -9.92 -6.21
CA THR A 8 15.64 -9.04 -5.93
C THR A 8 15.60 -8.58 -4.47
N GLY A 9 16.72 -8.13 -3.91
CA GLY A 9 16.76 -7.65 -2.52
C GLY A 9 15.76 -6.52 -2.25
N PHE A 10 15.52 -5.65 -3.23
CA PHE A 10 14.52 -4.59 -3.15
C PHE A 10 13.08 -5.13 -3.09
N GLU A 11 12.76 -6.12 -3.93
CA GLU A 11 11.44 -6.74 -3.93
C GLU A 11 11.19 -7.53 -2.64
N GLN A 12 12.22 -8.18 -2.09
CA GLN A 12 12.13 -8.86 -0.79
C GLN A 12 11.81 -7.89 0.34
N GLU A 13 12.50 -6.74 0.40
CA GLU A 13 12.23 -5.70 1.39
C GLU A 13 10.82 -5.12 1.23
N THR A 14 10.41 -4.90 -0.02
CA THR A 14 9.05 -4.41 -0.34
C THR A 14 7.99 -5.38 0.14
N VAL A 15 8.14 -6.68 -0.14
CA VAL A 15 7.21 -7.73 0.34
C VAL A 15 7.21 -7.79 1.87
N LYS A 16 8.37 -7.70 2.51
CA LYS A 16 8.48 -7.66 3.97
C LYS A 16 7.69 -6.49 4.57
N ASN A 17 7.77 -5.32 3.96
CA ASN A 17 7.02 -4.14 4.41
C ASN A 17 5.51 -4.33 4.25
N MET A 18 5.06 -4.91 3.12
CA MET A 18 3.65 -5.22 2.89
C MET A 18 3.09 -6.28 3.86
N ARG A 19 3.94 -7.18 4.38
CA ARG A 19 3.58 -8.13 5.42
C ARG A 19 3.46 -7.50 6.82
N SER A 20 3.98 -6.30 7.04
CA SER A 20 3.91 -5.63 8.33
C SER A 20 2.63 -4.81 8.46
N GLN A 21 1.68 -5.30 9.26
CA GLN A 21 0.42 -4.60 9.52
C GLN A 21 0.65 -3.17 10.05
N GLU A 22 1.68 -2.97 10.88
CA GLU A 22 2.03 -1.65 11.42
C GLU A 22 2.45 -0.67 10.32
N LEU A 23 3.31 -1.12 9.40
CA LEU A 23 3.79 -0.27 8.29
C LEU A 23 2.65 0.03 7.32
N VAL A 24 1.86 -0.97 6.95
CA VAL A 24 0.70 -0.77 6.06
C VAL A 24 -0.32 0.18 6.69
N LEU A 25 -0.58 0.08 8.00
CA LEU A 25 -1.48 0.99 8.71
C LEU A 25 -0.93 2.41 8.76
N LYS A 26 0.39 2.57 8.97
CA LYS A 26 1.06 3.87 8.95
C LYS A 26 0.91 4.52 7.57
N ASP A 27 1.14 3.77 6.51
CA ASP A 27 1.03 4.28 5.14
C ASP A 27 -0.41 4.64 4.79
N ALA A 28 -1.40 3.82 5.19
CA ALA A 28 -2.82 4.14 5.02
C ALA A 28 -3.20 5.46 5.70
N ARG A 29 -2.72 5.70 6.93
CA ARG A 29 -2.96 6.97 7.64
C ARG A 29 -2.34 8.17 6.92
N MET A 30 -1.13 7.99 6.37
CA MET A 30 -0.47 9.04 5.59
C MET A 30 -1.27 9.37 4.32
N MET A 31 -1.73 8.37 3.58
CA MET A 31 -2.56 8.59 2.38
C MET A 31 -3.87 9.30 2.72
N ALA A 32 -4.54 8.89 3.80
CA ALA A 32 -5.77 9.55 4.26
C ALA A 32 -5.53 11.03 4.63
N ALA A 33 -4.40 11.34 5.29
CA ALA A 33 -4.03 12.71 5.61
C ALA A 33 -3.79 13.55 4.34
N LEU A 34 -3.05 13.00 3.37
CA LEU A 34 -2.81 13.67 2.08
C LEU A 34 -4.10 13.94 1.32
N ILE A 35 -5.06 13.01 1.31
CA ILE A 35 -6.38 13.23 0.69
C ILE A 35 -7.09 14.43 1.34
N VAL A 36 -7.05 14.53 2.68
CA VAL A 36 -7.63 15.67 3.39
C VAL A 36 -6.92 16.97 3.02
N GLU A 37 -5.59 16.98 2.94
CA GLU A 37 -4.82 18.16 2.54
C GLU A 37 -5.15 18.60 1.11
N VAL A 38 -5.24 17.64 0.18
CA VAL A 38 -5.59 17.91 -1.22
C VAL A 38 -7.00 18.50 -1.32
N THR A 39 -7.98 17.88 -0.66
CA THR A 39 -9.38 18.36 -0.66
C THR A 39 -9.60 19.67 0.09
N ALA A 40 -8.72 20.03 1.03
CA ALA A 40 -8.82 21.27 1.80
C ALA A 40 -8.40 22.53 1.01
N GLY A 41 -8.15 22.40 -0.29
CA GLY A 41 -7.77 23.50 -1.18
C GLY A 41 -6.27 23.54 -1.43
N TRP A 42 -5.66 22.38 -1.72
CA TRP A 42 -4.29 22.31 -2.18
C TRP A 42 -4.12 23.16 -3.43
N SER A 43 -3.38 24.26 -3.29
CA SER A 43 -2.94 25.07 -4.41
C SER A 43 -1.48 24.73 -4.66
N CYS A 44 -1.20 24.29 -5.88
CA CYS A 44 0.17 24.05 -6.33
C CYS A 44 0.31 24.60 -7.74
N ASP A 45 0.86 25.80 -7.83
CA ASP A 45 0.97 26.55 -9.09
C ASP A 45 2.02 25.94 -10.04
N GLU A 46 2.91 25.07 -9.53
CA GLU A 46 3.99 24.41 -10.28
C GLU A 46 3.86 22.86 -10.30
N CYS A 47 2.70 22.31 -9.92
CA CYS A 47 2.53 20.86 -9.92
C CYS A 47 2.22 20.33 -11.33
N ASP A 48 2.91 19.24 -11.71
CA ASP A 48 2.64 18.48 -12.93
C ASP A 48 1.33 17.67 -12.88
N ILE A 49 0.65 17.66 -11.74
CA ILE A 49 -0.55 16.87 -11.46
C ILE A 49 -1.67 17.76 -10.95
N THR A 50 -2.87 17.55 -11.50
CA THR A 50 -4.08 18.26 -11.07
C THR A 50 -4.64 17.68 -9.78
N GLU A 51 -5.43 18.47 -9.04
CA GLU A 51 -6.11 18.00 -7.82
C GLU A 51 -6.93 16.72 -8.05
N PRO A 52 -7.78 16.59 -9.10
CA PRO A 52 -8.54 15.35 -9.33
C PRO A 52 -7.65 14.13 -9.60
N GLU A 53 -6.53 14.30 -10.33
CA GLU A 53 -5.59 13.22 -10.60
C GLU A 53 -4.88 12.76 -9.32
N ALA A 54 -4.46 13.71 -8.48
CA ALA A 54 -3.86 13.41 -7.19
C ALA A 54 -4.85 12.67 -6.27
N LEU A 55 -6.10 13.14 -6.19
CA LEU A 55 -7.15 12.47 -5.41
C LEU A 55 -7.44 11.06 -5.92
N HIS A 56 -7.49 10.87 -7.24
CA HIS A 56 -7.68 9.56 -7.84
C HIS A 56 -6.54 8.61 -7.44
N TRP A 57 -5.29 9.03 -7.62
CA TRP A 57 -4.12 8.24 -7.27
C TRP A 57 -4.05 7.91 -5.77
N LEU A 58 -4.24 8.91 -4.91
CA LEU A 58 -4.21 8.74 -3.45
C LEU A 58 -5.34 7.83 -2.96
N SER A 59 -6.54 7.94 -3.53
CA SER A 59 -7.69 7.10 -3.16
C SER A 59 -7.45 5.64 -3.51
N HIS A 60 -6.92 5.36 -4.71
CA HIS A 60 -6.54 4.02 -5.10
C HIS A 60 -5.44 3.46 -4.18
N ARG A 61 -4.42 4.27 -3.87
CA ARG A 61 -3.33 3.82 -3.00
C ARG A 61 -3.79 3.55 -1.56
N LEU A 62 -4.69 4.36 -1.04
CA LEU A 62 -5.34 4.11 0.25
C LEU A 62 -6.13 2.81 0.21
N GLN A 63 -6.90 2.57 -0.85
CA GLN A 63 -7.67 1.34 -1.01
C GLN A 63 -6.76 0.10 -1.03
N ASP A 64 -5.64 0.12 -1.76
CA ASP A 64 -4.66 -0.97 -1.77
C ASP A 64 -4.18 -1.32 -0.35
N HIS A 65 -3.90 -0.30 0.48
CA HIS A 65 -3.45 -0.53 1.86
C HIS A 65 -4.56 -1.04 2.77
N LEU A 66 -5.79 -0.58 2.60
CA LEU A 66 -6.94 -1.12 3.33
C LEU A 66 -7.23 -2.57 2.95
N ASP A 67 -7.09 -2.93 1.67
CA ASP A 67 -7.23 -4.30 1.20
C ASP A 67 -6.12 -5.21 1.74
N LEU A 68 -4.87 -4.71 1.81
CA LEU A 68 -3.77 -5.42 2.47
C LEU A 68 -4.04 -5.63 3.97
N LEU A 69 -4.54 -4.61 4.68
CA LEU A 69 -4.94 -4.75 6.08
C LEU A 69 -6.08 -5.77 6.27
N ALA A 70 -7.07 -5.77 5.37
CA ALA A 70 -8.15 -6.75 5.40
C ALA A 70 -7.61 -8.18 5.21
N ALA A 71 -6.68 -8.38 4.28
CA ALA A 71 -6.01 -9.66 4.08
C ALA A 71 -5.20 -10.11 5.32
N HIS A 72 -4.59 -9.18 6.07
CA HIS A 72 -3.93 -9.50 7.35
C HIS A 72 -4.89 -10.04 8.43
N THR A 73 -6.17 -9.69 8.37
CA THR A 73 -7.17 -10.16 9.37
C THR A 73 -7.74 -11.55 9.06
N GLY A 74 -7.35 -12.18 7.94
CA GLY A 74 -7.82 -13.51 7.56
C GLY A 74 -9.29 -13.58 7.12
N VAL A 75 -9.93 -12.42 6.91
CA VAL A 75 -11.36 -12.32 6.52
C VAL A 75 -11.58 -12.64 5.03
N LYS A 76 -10.52 -12.64 4.22
CA LYS A 76 -10.50 -13.05 2.81
C LYS A 76 -9.20 -13.76 2.51
N ASP A 77 -9.24 -14.71 1.57
CA ASP A 77 -8.13 -15.49 1.01
C ASP A 77 -6.86 -14.66 0.76
N ALA A 78 -6.07 -14.45 1.81
CA ALA A 78 -4.83 -13.68 1.69
C ALA A 78 -3.90 -14.45 0.75
N PRO A 79 -3.33 -13.79 -0.27
CA PRO A 79 -2.38 -14.43 -1.16
C PRO A 79 -1.25 -15.09 -0.36
N GLY A 80 -0.81 -16.29 -0.75
CA GLY A 80 0.20 -17.04 0.00
C GLY A 80 1.51 -16.29 0.25
N TRP A 81 1.84 -15.30 -0.60
CA TRP A 81 3.01 -14.44 -0.39
C TRP A 81 2.87 -13.48 0.80
N MET A 82 1.66 -13.18 1.27
CA MET A 82 1.41 -12.33 2.45
C MET A 82 1.61 -13.08 3.76
N LEU A 83 1.60 -14.42 3.72
CA LEU A 83 1.88 -15.21 4.91
C LEU A 83 3.34 -14.96 5.34
N PRO A 84 3.61 -14.86 6.66
CA PRO A 84 4.98 -14.87 7.15
C PRO A 84 5.73 -16.06 6.56
N GLU A 85 7.01 -15.88 6.25
CA GLU A 85 7.92 -16.99 5.96
C GLU A 85 8.12 -17.79 7.25
N GLU A 86 7.12 -18.65 7.51
CA GLU A 86 7.13 -19.84 8.36
C GLU A 86 7.38 -19.62 9.88
N VAL A 87 6.42 -20.04 10.71
CA VAL A 87 6.63 -21.24 11.52
C VAL A 87 7.05 -22.44 10.65
N ALA A 88 8.36 -22.62 10.49
CA ALA A 88 9.04 -23.84 10.04
C ALA A 88 10.43 -23.91 10.66
#